data_AF-A0A359CG37-F1
#
_entry.id   AF-A0A359CG37-F1
#
_cell.length_a   1.000
_cell.length_b   1.000
_cell.length_c   1.000
_cell.angle_alpha   90.00
_cell.angle_beta   90.00
_cell.angle_gamma   90.00
#
_symmetry.space_group_name_H-M   'P 1'
#
loop_
_entity.id
_entity.type
_entity.pdbx_description
1 polymer ?
#
loop_
_entity_poly.entity_id
_entity_poly.type
_entity_poly.pdbx_seq_one_letter_code
_entity_poly.pdbx_strand_id
1 'polypeptide(L)'
;DTGGWVVNSEDVMEDEINKQVDIAIKEANVVLFVVDVMNGLTDLDSSVADILRKSGKPVVIVSNKSDNYSIGYQSAEFYSLGLGDPYAISAINGSGTGDLLDRVVSLFSKETPEDELEDIPKFAVVGRPNVGKSSIINALLDEKRNIVTDIAGTTRDSIYTRYDKFNMNFYLIDTAGIRKKGKVTEDMEYFSVIRSIRAIEEADVCILMVDATRGIESQDLNIFSILQKNRKGLVVLVNKWDLVEDKTNTAVQMFENAIRERLAPFVDFPIIFGSALTKQRILKVMDVAKEVYQNRKRKIPTSKLNEVLLPLIERTPPPANKGKYIKIKYITQLPNTAVPTFVFF
;
A
#
# COMPACT_ATOMS: atom_id res chain seq x y z
N ASP A 1 -5.28 -11.92 -1.02
CA ASP A 1 -6.56 -12.51 -0.58
C ASP A 1 -7.65 -11.78 -1.33
N THR A 2 -8.28 -12.46 -2.29
CA THR A 2 -9.36 -11.87 -3.08
C THR A 2 -10.64 -11.67 -2.27
N GLY A 3 -10.73 -12.30 -1.08
CA GLY A 3 -11.81 -12.12 -0.11
C GLY A 3 -13.15 -12.70 -0.59
N GLY A 4 -13.72 -13.64 0.17
CA GLY A 4 -15.06 -14.21 -0.07
C GLY A 4 -16.22 -13.28 0.30
N TRP A 5 -16.16 -12.00 -0.07
CA TRP A 5 -17.27 -11.07 0.12
C TRP A 5 -18.32 -11.30 -0.96
N VAL A 6 -19.32 -12.13 -0.65
CA VAL A 6 -20.49 -12.31 -1.50
C VAL A 6 -21.76 -11.99 -0.70
N VAL A 7 -22.62 -11.17 -1.30
CA VAL A 7 -23.98 -10.90 -0.81
C VAL A 7 -24.88 -12.05 -1.29
N ASN A 8 -25.52 -12.75 -0.35
CA ASN A 8 -26.33 -13.95 -0.55
C ASN A 8 -27.32 -13.89 -1.75
N SER A 9 -26.93 -14.50 -2.87
CA SER A 9 -27.82 -15.13 -3.87
C SER A 9 -26.98 -15.96 -4.85
N GLU A 10 -27.37 -17.20 -5.14
CA GLU A 10 -26.57 -18.20 -5.88
C GLU A 10 -26.15 -17.75 -7.29
N ASP A 11 -27.03 -17.07 -8.04
CA ASP A 11 -26.71 -16.62 -9.42
C ASP A 11 -25.85 -15.34 -9.48
N VAL A 12 -25.95 -14.46 -8.46
CA VAL A 12 -25.11 -13.24 -8.39
C VAL A 12 -23.72 -13.57 -7.83
N MET A 13 -23.62 -14.68 -7.09
CA MET A 13 -22.39 -15.12 -6.44
C MET A 13 -21.32 -15.56 -7.45
N GLU A 14 -21.71 -16.32 -8.48
CA GLU A 14 -20.76 -16.87 -9.45
C GLU A 14 -20.16 -15.77 -10.35
N ASP A 15 -20.98 -14.83 -10.83
CA ASP A 15 -20.52 -13.71 -11.65
C ASP A 15 -19.58 -12.76 -10.88
N GLU A 16 -19.87 -12.48 -9.61
CA GLU A 16 -19.00 -11.65 -8.77
C GLU A 16 -17.68 -12.34 -8.42
N ILE A 17 -17.70 -13.65 -8.16
CA ILE A 17 -16.48 -14.45 -7.97
C ILE A 17 -15.64 -14.44 -9.24
N ASN A 18 -16.25 -14.67 -10.40
CA ASN A 18 -15.56 -14.67 -11.69
C ASN A 18 -14.90 -13.31 -11.98
N LYS A 19 -15.59 -12.19 -11.74
CA LYS A 19 -15.01 -10.85 -11.84
C LYS A 19 -13.80 -10.68 -10.92
N GLN A 20 -13.91 -11.07 -9.65
CA GLN A 20 -12.81 -10.96 -8.69
C GLN A 20 -11.59 -11.78 -9.10
N VAL A 21 -11.79 -13.01 -9.58
CA VAL A 21 -10.74 -13.89 -10.08
C VAL A 21 -10.04 -13.26 -11.29
N ASP A 22 -10.82 -12.77 -12.27
CA ASP A 22 -10.29 -12.10 -13.46
C ASP A 22 -9.44 -10.86 -13.11
N ILE A 23 -9.90 -10.09 -12.12
CA ILE A 23 -9.19 -8.90 -11.63
C ILE A 23 -7.86 -9.31 -11.00
N ALA A 24 -7.88 -10.28 -10.09
CA ALA A 24 -6.70 -10.75 -9.39
C ALA A 24 -5.65 -11.32 -10.36
N ILE A 25 -6.10 -12.09 -11.35
CA ILE A 25 -5.24 -12.69 -12.38
C ILE A 25 -4.52 -11.62 -13.21
N LYS A 26 -5.23 -10.59 -13.69
CA LYS A 26 -4.65 -9.52 -14.52
C LYS A 26 -3.50 -8.84 -13.79
N GLU A 27 -3.67 -8.65 -12.49
CA GLU A 27 -2.78 -7.90 -11.63
C GLU A 27 -1.66 -8.73 -10.98
N ALA A 28 -1.83 -10.05 -10.84
CA ALA A 28 -0.88 -10.94 -10.19
C ALA A 28 0.33 -11.27 -11.08
N ASN A 29 1.50 -11.44 -10.47
CA ASN A 29 2.67 -12.06 -11.11
C ASN A 29 2.64 -13.59 -11.01
N VAL A 30 2.19 -14.09 -9.86
CA VAL A 30 2.00 -15.51 -9.54
C VAL A 30 0.66 -15.63 -8.82
N VAL A 31 -0.14 -16.62 -9.18
CA VAL A 31 -1.43 -16.88 -8.53
C VAL A 31 -1.31 -18.11 -7.62
N LEU A 32 -1.68 -17.94 -6.35
CA LEU A 32 -1.87 -19.06 -5.43
C LEU A 32 -3.34 -19.46 -5.47
N PHE A 33 -3.63 -20.63 -6.04
CA PHE A 33 -4.98 -21.16 -6.06
C PHE A 33 -5.17 -22.12 -4.88
N VAL A 34 -5.84 -21.64 -3.84
CA VAL A 34 -6.00 -22.37 -2.57
C VAL A 34 -7.26 -23.21 -2.61
N VAL A 35 -7.11 -24.53 -2.43
CA VAL A 35 -8.18 -25.51 -2.37
C VAL A 35 -8.21 -26.19 -1.00
N ASP A 36 -9.37 -26.72 -0.61
CA ASP A 36 -9.57 -27.36 0.69
C ASP A 36 -9.51 -28.89 0.56
N VAL A 37 -8.47 -29.50 1.10
CA VAL A 37 -8.28 -30.96 1.04
C VAL A 37 -9.40 -31.72 1.73
N MET A 38 -9.99 -31.15 2.79
CA MET A 38 -11.05 -31.83 3.54
C MET A 38 -12.37 -31.93 2.76
N ASN A 39 -12.62 -30.96 1.88
CA ASN A 39 -13.84 -30.92 1.08
C ASN A 39 -13.66 -31.58 -0.30
N GLY A 40 -12.41 -31.83 -0.72
CA GLY A 40 -12.11 -32.38 -2.04
C GLY A 40 -12.37 -31.37 -3.16
N LEU A 41 -12.44 -31.87 -4.40
CA LEU A 41 -12.67 -31.05 -5.58
C LEU A 41 -14.15 -30.64 -5.69
N THR A 42 -14.41 -29.34 -5.89
CA THR A 42 -15.76 -28.82 -6.15
C THR A 42 -15.95 -28.33 -7.58
N ASP A 43 -17.21 -28.13 -8.00
CA ASP A 43 -17.54 -27.55 -9.31
C ASP A 43 -17.01 -26.12 -9.45
N LEU A 44 -17.01 -25.35 -8.35
CA LEU A 44 -16.43 -24.00 -8.30
C LEU A 44 -14.91 -24.03 -8.48
N ASP A 45 -14.22 -25.02 -7.92
CA ASP A 45 -12.77 -25.15 -8.11
C ASP A 45 -12.44 -25.44 -9.58
N SER A 46 -13.28 -26.25 -10.23
CA SER A 46 -13.15 -26.60 -11.64
C SER A 46 -13.37 -25.38 -12.55
N SER A 47 -14.38 -24.56 -12.27
CA SER A 47 -14.66 -23.34 -13.04
C SER A 47 -13.56 -22.30 -12.88
N VAL A 48 -13.05 -22.09 -11.66
CA VAL A 48 -11.91 -21.19 -11.40
C VAL A 48 -10.63 -21.71 -12.09
N ALA A 49 -10.39 -23.02 -12.08
CA ALA A 49 -9.25 -23.61 -12.77
C ALA A 49 -9.30 -23.39 -14.29
N ASP A 50 -10.49 -23.42 -14.90
CA ASP A 50 -10.67 -23.08 -16.32
C ASP A 50 -10.25 -21.65 -16.66
N ILE A 51 -10.58 -20.70 -15.78
CA ILE A 51 -10.18 -19.30 -15.91
C ILE A 51 -8.65 -19.18 -15.78
N LEU A 52 -8.09 -19.82 -14.74
CA LEU A 52 -6.66 -19.81 -14.47
C LEU A 52 -5.82 -20.44 -15.59
N ARG A 53 -6.28 -21.54 -16.20
CA ARG A 53 -5.62 -22.17 -17.35
C ARG A 53 -5.52 -21.21 -18.55
N LYS A 54 -6.56 -20.41 -18.78
CA LYS A 54 -6.61 -19.43 -19.89
C LYS A 54 -5.79 -18.17 -19.61
N SER A 55 -5.41 -17.92 -18.35
CA SER A 55 -4.73 -16.68 -17.95
C SER A 55 -3.29 -16.53 -18.47
N GLY A 56 -2.61 -17.64 -18.72
CA GLY A 56 -1.18 -17.66 -19.04
C GLY A 56 -0.25 -17.22 -17.90
N LYS A 57 -0.77 -16.99 -16.68
CA LYS A 57 0.02 -16.64 -15.49
C LYS A 57 0.57 -17.91 -14.83
N PRO A 58 1.74 -17.84 -14.16
CA PRO A 58 2.19 -18.91 -13.27
C PRO A 58 1.16 -19.12 -12.14
N VAL A 59 0.67 -20.35 -12.00
CA VAL A 59 -0.27 -20.76 -10.96
C VAL A 59 0.38 -21.82 -10.08
N VAL A 60 0.18 -21.73 -8.77
CA VAL A 60 0.56 -22.76 -7.79
C VAL A 60 -0.70 -23.22 -7.08
N ILE A 61 -1.01 -24.50 -7.17
CA ILE A 61 -2.12 -25.11 -6.44
C ILE A 61 -1.68 -25.31 -4.97
N VAL A 62 -2.47 -24.81 -4.04
CA VAL A 62 -2.21 -24.87 -2.61
C VAL A 62 -3.31 -25.67 -1.94
N SER A 63 -3.01 -26.92 -1.58
CA SER A 63 -3.92 -27.86 -0.96
C SER A 63 -3.89 -27.68 0.56
N ASN A 64 -4.74 -26.77 1.06
CA ASN A 64 -4.76 -26.36 2.46
C ASN A 64 -5.54 -27.36 3.35
N LYS A 65 -5.31 -27.27 4.66
CA LYS A 65 -5.84 -28.19 5.70
C LYS A 65 -5.26 -29.61 5.65
N SER A 66 -4.06 -29.76 5.11
CA SER A 66 -3.27 -31.01 5.19
C SER A 66 -2.65 -31.18 6.58
N ASP A 67 -3.49 -31.27 7.62
CA ASP A 67 -3.07 -31.21 9.02
C ASP A 67 -2.36 -32.48 9.50
N ASN A 68 -2.47 -33.58 8.75
CA ASN A 68 -1.74 -34.83 9.00
C ASN A 68 -1.38 -35.53 7.69
N TYR A 69 -0.48 -36.51 7.77
CA TYR A 69 0.02 -37.25 6.60
C TYR A 69 -1.09 -37.96 5.81
N SER A 70 -2.08 -38.56 6.48
CA SER A 70 -3.20 -39.24 5.81
C SER A 70 -4.05 -38.30 4.95
N ILE A 71 -4.34 -37.08 5.45
CA ILE A 71 -5.08 -36.06 4.71
C ILE A 71 -4.23 -35.53 3.57
N GLY A 72 -2.93 -35.34 3.78
CA GLY A 72 -2.00 -34.86 2.74
C GLY A 72 -2.05 -35.70 1.45
N TYR A 73 -2.23 -37.03 1.55
CA TYR A 73 -2.38 -37.91 0.37
C TYR A 73 -3.60 -37.59 -0.50
N GLN A 74 -4.66 -37.01 0.07
CA GLN A 74 -5.86 -36.62 -0.69
C GLN A 74 -5.59 -35.43 -1.61
N SER A 75 -4.48 -34.71 -1.42
CA SER A 75 -4.06 -33.63 -2.32
C SER A 75 -3.85 -34.10 -3.76
N ALA A 76 -3.62 -35.40 -3.98
CA ALA A 76 -3.48 -35.98 -5.31
C ALA A 76 -4.72 -35.80 -6.20
N GLU A 77 -5.92 -35.62 -5.63
CA GLU A 77 -7.13 -35.35 -6.39
C GLU A 77 -7.03 -34.06 -7.23
N PHE A 78 -6.33 -33.05 -6.72
CA PHE A 78 -6.20 -31.74 -7.35
C PHE A 78 -5.29 -31.72 -8.58
N TYR A 79 -4.58 -32.81 -8.88
CA TYR A 79 -3.92 -32.98 -10.18
C TYR A 79 -4.90 -32.88 -11.35
N SER A 80 -6.16 -33.27 -11.13
CA SER A 80 -7.25 -33.18 -12.13
C SER A 80 -7.51 -31.74 -12.62
N LEU A 81 -7.12 -30.72 -11.84
CA LEU A 81 -7.21 -29.31 -12.22
C LEU A 81 -6.24 -28.92 -13.33
N GLY A 82 -5.23 -29.75 -13.66
CA GLY A 82 -4.33 -29.49 -14.77
C GLY A 82 -3.50 -28.20 -14.64
N LEU A 83 -3.29 -27.72 -13.40
CA LEU A 83 -2.54 -26.50 -13.09
C LEU A 83 -1.14 -26.78 -12.49
N GLY A 84 -0.70 -28.04 -12.48
CA GLY A 84 0.61 -28.48 -11.95
C GLY A 84 0.50 -29.28 -10.65
N ASP A 85 1.63 -29.42 -9.96
CA ASP A 85 1.70 -30.17 -8.70
C ASP A 85 1.02 -29.42 -7.53
N PRO A 86 0.13 -30.07 -6.76
CA PRO A 86 -0.48 -29.50 -5.57
C PRO A 86 0.50 -29.50 -4.39
N TYR A 87 0.63 -28.33 -3.74
CA TYR A 87 1.43 -28.15 -2.54
C TYR A 87 0.54 -28.31 -1.30
N ALA A 88 0.69 -29.45 -0.62
CA ALA A 88 -0.02 -29.75 0.61
C ALA A 88 0.48 -28.87 1.76
N ILE A 89 -0.39 -28.04 2.33
CA ILE A 89 -0.05 -27.18 3.48
C ILE A 89 -1.08 -27.28 4.61
N SER A 90 -0.64 -26.94 5.81
CA SER A 90 -1.53 -26.63 6.94
C SER A 90 -1.29 -25.19 7.37
N ALA A 91 -2.20 -24.28 7.02
CA ALA A 91 -2.08 -22.88 7.42
C ALA A 91 -2.17 -22.68 8.95
N ILE A 92 -2.85 -23.58 9.68
CA ILE A 92 -2.99 -23.50 11.14
C ILE A 92 -1.68 -23.88 11.84
N ASN A 93 -1.00 -24.92 11.36
CA ASN A 93 0.20 -25.44 11.99
C ASN A 93 1.50 -24.98 11.31
N GLY A 94 1.41 -24.36 10.14
CA GLY A 94 2.53 -23.89 9.32
C GLY A 94 3.22 -24.98 8.48
N SER A 95 2.76 -26.24 8.52
CA SER A 95 3.36 -27.34 7.76
C SER A 95 3.28 -27.11 6.24
N GLY A 96 4.33 -27.49 5.51
CA GLY A 96 4.42 -27.37 4.04
C GLY A 96 4.57 -25.94 3.50
N THR A 97 4.49 -24.92 4.36
CA THR A 97 4.56 -23.51 3.93
C THR A 97 5.96 -23.12 3.43
N GLY A 98 7.02 -23.74 3.94
CA GLY A 98 8.40 -23.53 3.48
C GLY A 98 8.59 -23.94 2.02
N ASP A 99 8.26 -25.19 1.68
CA ASP A 99 8.35 -25.71 0.31
C ASP A 99 7.48 -24.92 -0.67
N LEU A 100 6.28 -24.52 -0.24
CA LEU A 100 5.42 -23.63 -1.00
C LEU A 100 6.10 -22.29 -1.29
N LEU A 101 6.70 -21.65 -0.28
CA LEU A 101 7.38 -20.37 -0.44
C LEU A 101 8.60 -20.50 -1.36
N ASP A 102 9.39 -21.57 -1.24
CA ASP A 102 10.52 -21.83 -2.14
C ASP A 102 10.06 -21.95 -3.60
N ARG A 103 8.94 -22.65 -3.83
CA ARG A 103 8.34 -22.73 -5.16
C ARG A 103 7.90 -21.35 -5.65
N VAL A 104 7.21 -20.58 -4.84
CA VAL A 104 6.74 -19.23 -5.22
C VAL A 104 7.91 -18.32 -5.57
N VAL A 105 8.98 -18.34 -4.76
CA VAL A 105 10.20 -17.57 -5.01
C VAL A 105 10.85 -17.97 -6.34
N SER A 106 10.86 -19.27 -6.67
CA SER A 106 11.41 -19.76 -7.94
C SER A 106 10.66 -19.26 -9.19
N LEU A 107 9.41 -18.84 -9.04
CA LEU A 107 8.56 -18.35 -10.13
C LEU A 107 8.78 -16.86 -10.41
N PHE A 108 9.42 -16.12 -9.49
CA PHE A 108 9.82 -14.75 -9.76
C PHE A 108 11.09 -14.76 -10.63
N SER A 109 11.07 -14.00 -11.72
CA SER A 109 12.27 -13.76 -12.52
C SER A 109 13.33 -13.11 -11.64
N LYS A 110 14.56 -13.63 -11.67
CA LYS A 110 15.74 -13.13 -10.94
C LYS A 110 16.17 -11.70 -11.28
N GLU A 111 15.37 -10.97 -12.05
CA GLU A 111 15.63 -9.60 -12.44
C GLU A 111 14.58 -8.69 -11.82
N THR A 112 14.89 -8.22 -10.62
CA THR A 112 14.83 -6.78 -10.42
C THR A 112 16.27 -6.33 -10.21
N PRO A 113 16.82 -5.44 -11.06
CA PRO A 113 17.90 -4.59 -10.59
C PRO A 113 17.29 -3.74 -9.48
N GLU A 114 17.34 -4.26 -8.25
CA GLU A 114 17.13 -3.46 -7.03
C GLU A 114 18.26 -2.43 -6.84
N ASP A 115 19.28 -2.47 -7.71
CA ASP A 115 20.50 -1.68 -7.59
C ASP A 115 20.56 -0.40 -8.44
N GLU A 116 19.52 -0.02 -9.22
CA GLU A 116 19.61 1.18 -10.09
C GLU A 116 18.51 2.25 -9.91
N LEU A 117 17.53 2.06 -9.01
CA LEU A 117 16.71 3.19 -8.55
C LEU A 117 17.43 3.86 -7.37
N GLU A 118 18.60 4.45 -7.64
CA GLU A 118 19.37 5.27 -6.70
C GLU A 118 18.43 6.26 -5.97
N ASP A 119 18.36 6.19 -4.64
CA ASP A 119 17.96 7.19 -3.63
C ASP A 119 16.89 8.27 -3.96
N ILE A 120 16.09 8.08 -5.00
CA ILE A 120 15.06 9.02 -5.48
C ILE A 120 13.75 8.70 -4.75
N PRO A 121 13.15 9.69 -4.04
CA PRO A 121 11.89 9.50 -3.33
C PRO A 121 10.77 9.00 -4.24
N LYS A 122 9.95 8.08 -3.75
CA LYS A 122 8.73 7.62 -4.43
C LYS A 122 7.50 8.16 -3.71
N PHE A 123 6.67 8.91 -4.43
CA PHE A 123 5.45 9.52 -3.93
C PHE A 123 4.21 8.93 -4.58
N ALA A 124 3.18 8.68 -3.78
CA ALA A 124 1.85 8.26 -4.26
C ALA A 124 0.78 9.26 -3.84
N VAL A 125 -0.16 9.57 -4.74
CA VAL A 125 -1.34 10.37 -4.42
C VAL A 125 -2.51 9.44 -4.20
N VAL A 126 -3.03 9.41 -2.97
CA VAL A 126 -4.11 8.49 -2.55
C VAL A 126 -5.27 9.24 -1.93
N GLY A 127 -6.41 8.58 -1.84
CA GLY A 127 -7.64 9.16 -1.30
C GLY A 127 -8.85 8.51 -1.95
N ARG A 128 -10.03 8.75 -1.39
CA ARG A 128 -11.30 8.24 -1.93
C ARG A 128 -11.57 8.71 -3.39
N PRO A 129 -12.50 8.09 -4.12
CA PRO A 129 -12.89 8.54 -5.46
C PRO A 129 -13.27 10.03 -5.50
N ASN A 130 -13.04 10.69 -6.64
CA ASN A 130 -13.49 12.07 -6.92
C ASN A 130 -12.96 13.20 -6.01
N VAL A 131 -11.95 12.95 -5.17
CA VAL A 131 -11.25 14.00 -4.39
C VAL A 131 -10.34 14.89 -5.20
N GLY A 132 -10.07 14.54 -6.47
CA GLY A 132 -9.20 15.31 -7.36
C GLY A 132 -7.78 14.76 -7.56
N LYS A 133 -7.55 13.46 -7.28
CA LYS A 133 -6.26 12.76 -7.52
C LYS A 133 -5.73 12.96 -8.94
N SER A 134 -6.57 12.73 -9.94
CA SER A 134 -6.16 12.92 -11.34
C SER A 134 -5.89 14.38 -11.68
N SER A 135 -6.60 15.32 -11.04
CA SER A 135 -6.40 16.75 -11.26
C SER A 135 -5.05 17.22 -10.73
N ILE A 136 -4.62 16.75 -9.55
CA ILE A 136 -3.29 17.13 -9.02
C ILE A 136 -2.16 16.49 -9.84
N ILE A 137 -2.31 15.23 -10.23
CA ILE A 137 -1.32 14.55 -11.06
C ILE A 137 -1.21 15.25 -12.42
N ASN A 138 -2.33 15.56 -13.08
CA ASN A 138 -2.30 16.32 -14.32
C ASN A 138 -1.73 17.72 -14.12
N ALA A 139 -2.06 18.42 -13.03
CA ALA A 139 -1.49 19.74 -12.76
C ALA A 139 0.04 19.70 -12.60
N LEU A 140 0.59 18.63 -12.00
CA LEU A 140 2.03 18.37 -11.94
C LEU A 140 2.62 18.00 -13.32
N LEU A 141 1.86 17.28 -14.15
CA LEU A 141 2.31 16.79 -15.45
C LEU A 141 2.18 17.82 -16.61
N ASP A 142 1.20 18.73 -16.53
CA ASP A 142 0.86 19.72 -17.57
C ASP A 142 1.72 20.99 -17.49
N GLU A 143 2.60 21.12 -16.48
CA GLU A 143 3.60 22.18 -16.50
C GLU A 143 4.61 21.91 -17.62
N LYS A 144 4.29 22.45 -18.81
CA LYS A 144 5.04 22.41 -20.08
C LYS A 144 6.54 22.28 -19.82
N ARG A 145 7.14 21.15 -20.26
CA ARG A 145 8.58 20.74 -20.26
C ARG A 145 8.94 19.52 -19.40
N ASN A 146 8.05 18.58 -19.14
CA ASN A 146 8.48 17.36 -18.47
C ASN A 146 9.33 16.54 -19.43
N ILE A 147 10.61 16.35 -19.11
CA ILE A 147 11.38 15.23 -19.66
C ILE A 147 10.86 14.01 -18.91
N VAL A 148 9.70 13.52 -19.33
CA VAL A 148 9.19 12.21 -18.93
C VAL A 148 10.03 11.22 -19.72
N THR A 149 10.98 10.58 -19.06
CA THR A 149 11.68 9.42 -19.63
C THR A 149 10.94 8.19 -19.16
N ASP A 150 10.31 7.48 -20.09
CA ASP A 150 9.93 6.09 -19.87
C ASP A 150 11.25 5.31 -19.78
N ILE A 151 11.49 4.61 -18.67
CA ILE A 151 12.71 3.83 -18.49
C ILE A 151 12.60 2.61 -19.39
N ALA A 152 13.37 2.58 -20.48
CA ALA A 152 13.39 1.47 -21.41
C ALA A 152 14.00 0.23 -20.75
N GLY A 153 13.27 -0.89 -20.71
CA GLY A 153 13.82 -2.20 -20.34
C GLY A 153 13.11 -2.95 -19.22
N THR A 154 12.02 -2.44 -18.64
CA THR A 154 11.22 -3.21 -17.68
C THR A 154 9.83 -3.48 -18.23
N THR A 155 9.43 -4.72 -18.40
CA THR A 155 8.05 -5.13 -18.78
C THR A 155 6.96 -4.78 -17.73
N ARG A 156 7.23 -3.80 -16.84
CA ARG A 156 6.37 -3.15 -15.83
C ARG A 156 5.90 -1.73 -16.29
N ASP A 157 5.87 -1.49 -17.59
CA ASP A 157 5.85 -0.22 -18.35
C ASP A 157 4.69 0.82 -18.12
N SER A 158 4.21 1.14 -16.90
CA SER A 158 3.36 2.36 -16.75
C SER A 158 3.17 2.96 -15.35
N ILE A 159 3.76 2.37 -14.31
CA ILE A 159 3.39 2.75 -12.93
C ILE A 159 4.13 4.01 -12.46
N TYR A 160 5.41 4.18 -12.82
CA TYR A 160 6.24 5.28 -12.34
C TYR A 160 6.35 6.41 -13.37
N THR A 161 6.08 7.64 -12.96
CA THR A 161 6.45 8.84 -13.72
C THR A 161 7.52 9.61 -12.97
N ARG A 162 8.71 9.76 -13.56
CA ARG A 162 9.78 10.59 -12.98
C ARG A 162 9.45 12.07 -13.14
N TYR A 163 9.58 12.83 -12.05
CA TYR A 163 9.52 14.27 -12.02
C TYR A 163 10.90 14.81 -11.64
N ASP A 164 11.52 15.61 -12.51
CA ASP A 164 12.88 16.13 -12.32
C ASP A 164 12.93 17.64 -12.66
N LYS A 165 12.29 18.45 -11.82
CA LYS A 165 12.11 19.90 -12.02
C LYS A 165 12.06 20.66 -10.69
N PHE A 166 12.31 21.97 -10.73
CA PHE A 166 12.27 22.86 -9.56
C PHE A 166 13.11 22.33 -8.39
N ASN A 167 14.25 21.68 -8.69
CA ASN A 167 15.11 21.04 -7.69
C ASN A 167 14.41 19.90 -6.90
N MET A 168 13.37 19.32 -7.49
CA MET A 168 12.67 18.13 -7.03
C MET A 168 12.89 17.00 -8.03
N ASN A 169 13.51 15.92 -7.56
CA ASN A 169 13.66 14.67 -8.29
C ASN A 169 12.94 13.59 -7.49
N PHE A 170 11.87 13.02 -8.03
CA PHE A 170 11.06 11.98 -7.39
C PHE A 170 10.29 11.16 -8.43
N TYR A 171 9.83 9.98 -8.04
CA TYR A 171 8.89 9.17 -8.82
C TYR A 171 7.46 9.38 -8.31
N LEU A 172 6.52 9.63 -9.22
CA LEU A 172 5.09 9.51 -8.96
C LEU A 172 4.61 8.10 -9.29
N ILE A 173 4.05 7.41 -8.30
CA ILE A 173 3.49 6.07 -8.45
C ILE A 173 2.03 6.16 -8.89
N ASP A 174 1.66 5.26 -9.79
CA ASP A 174 0.31 5.02 -10.33
C ASP A 174 -0.24 6.15 -11.19
N THR A 175 0.47 6.45 -12.29
CA THR A 175 -0.01 7.37 -13.35
C THR A 175 -0.76 6.66 -14.49
N ALA A 176 -0.73 5.32 -14.54
CA ALA A 176 -1.33 4.51 -15.59
C ALA A 176 -2.87 4.67 -15.68
N GLY A 177 -3.54 4.84 -14.54
CA GLY A 177 -4.99 5.10 -14.48
C GLY A 177 -5.40 6.45 -15.07
N ILE A 178 -4.45 7.38 -15.24
CA ILE A 178 -4.72 8.76 -15.69
C ILE A 178 -4.39 8.93 -17.17
N ARG A 179 -3.35 8.24 -17.67
CA ARG A 179 -2.97 8.29 -19.10
C ARG A 179 -3.96 7.53 -20.02
N LYS A 180 -4.64 6.49 -19.52
CA LYS A 180 -5.62 5.67 -20.29
C LYS A 180 -7.06 6.22 -20.26
N LYS A 181 -7.27 7.54 -20.35
CA LYS A 181 -8.62 8.16 -20.45
C LYS A 181 -9.32 7.96 -21.82
N GLY A 182 -9.14 6.79 -22.44
CA GLY A 182 -9.64 6.51 -23.79
C GLY A 182 -10.96 5.73 -23.85
N LYS A 183 -11.11 4.64 -23.10
CA LYS A 183 -12.22 3.68 -23.28
C LYS A 183 -12.16 2.60 -22.20
N VAL A 184 -12.75 2.80 -21.01
CA VAL A 184 -13.25 1.68 -20.19
C VAL A 184 -14.35 2.25 -19.28
N THR A 185 -15.58 1.90 -19.58
CA THR A 185 -16.76 2.09 -18.73
C THR A 185 -17.01 0.77 -18.01
N GLU A 186 -17.27 0.86 -16.70
CA GLU A 186 -17.60 -0.23 -15.75
C GLU A 186 -16.42 -0.75 -14.90
N ASP A 187 -16.66 -0.79 -13.57
CA ASP A 187 -15.80 -1.18 -12.43
C ASP A 187 -14.70 -0.23 -11.89
N MET A 188 -14.78 1.09 -12.17
CA MET A 188 -13.75 2.07 -11.74
C MET A 188 -13.44 2.14 -10.22
N GLU A 189 -14.39 1.88 -9.32
CA GLU A 189 -14.19 2.12 -7.89
C GLU A 189 -13.33 1.03 -7.21
N TYR A 190 -13.58 -0.24 -7.50
CA TYR A 190 -12.81 -1.35 -6.93
C TYR A 190 -11.36 -1.34 -7.42
N PHE A 191 -11.14 -1.15 -8.73
CA PHE A 191 -9.81 -0.99 -9.31
C PHE A 191 -9.06 0.23 -8.74
N SER A 192 -9.77 1.32 -8.43
CA SER A 192 -9.18 2.50 -7.81
C SER A 192 -8.66 2.21 -6.40
N VAL A 193 -9.34 1.35 -5.63
CA VAL A 193 -8.90 0.95 -4.28
C VAL A 193 -7.68 0.03 -4.34
N ILE A 194 -7.71 -1.04 -5.14
CA ILE A 194 -6.57 -1.97 -5.24
C ILE A 194 -5.31 -1.25 -5.75
N ARG A 195 -5.45 -0.40 -6.76
CA ARG A 195 -4.32 0.41 -7.26
C ARG A 195 -3.79 1.38 -6.21
N SER A 196 -4.68 2.00 -5.43
CA SER A 196 -4.26 2.83 -4.29
C SER A 196 -3.46 2.02 -3.28
N ILE A 197 -3.85 0.78 -2.99
CA ILE A 197 -3.12 -0.11 -2.07
C ILE A 197 -1.71 -0.42 -2.62
N ARG A 198 -1.59 -0.82 -3.89
CA ARG A 198 -0.28 -1.05 -4.53
C ARG A 198 0.58 0.20 -4.52
N ALA A 199 0.00 1.35 -4.84
CA ALA A 199 0.70 2.62 -4.81
C ALA A 199 1.21 2.96 -3.41
N ILE A 200 0.44 2.63 -2.36
CA ILE A 200 0.86 2.77 -0.97
C ILE A 200 2.04 1.85 -0.67
N GLU A 201 1.95 0.58 -1.03
CA GLU A 201 2.98 -0.43 -0.77
C GLU A 201 4.33 -0.07 -1.40
N GLU A 202 4.33 0.55 -2.58
CA GLU A 202 5.55 0.93 -3.29
C GLU A 202 6.09 2.32 -2.93
N ALA A 203 5.26 3.21 -2.36
CA ALA A 203 5.66 4.59 -2.04
C ALA A 203 6.55 4.68 -0.81
N ASP A 204 7.35 5.74 -0.71
CA ASP A 204 8.01 6.15 0.52
C ASP A 204 7.13 7.11 1.33
N VAL A 205 6.48 8.04 0.62
CA VAL A 205 5.58 9.06 1.17
C VAL A 205 4.30 9.08 0.35
N CYS A 206 3.17 9.02 1.03
CA CYS A 206 1.85 9.13 0.42
C CYS A 206 1.23 10.48 0.74
N ILE A 207 0.57 11.05 -0.26
CA ILE A 207 -0.19 12.28 -0.17
C ILE A 207 -1.66 11.87 -0.10
N LEU A 208 -2.23 11.90 1.10
CA LEU A 208 -3.65 11.61 1.32
C LEU A 208 -4.48 12.85 0.98
N MET A 209 -5.23 12.78 -0.09
CA MET A 209 -6.14 13.83 -0.51
C MET A 209 -7.49 13.72 0.18
N VAL A 210 -7.87 14.77 0.90
CA VAL A 210 -9.17 14.93 1.55
C VAL A 210 -9.92 16.04 0.83
N ASP A 211 -11.24 15.89 0.66
CA ASP A 211 -12.07 16.91 0.03
C ASP A 211 -12.56 17.92 1.07
N ALA A 212 -12.21 19.19 0.91
CA ALA A 212 -12.59 20.26 1.83
C ALA A 212 -14.12 20.40 2.00
N THR A 213 -14.90 20.08 0.96
CA THR A 213 -16.36 20.25 0.97
C THR A 213 -17.10 19.15 1.72
N ARG A 214 -16.44 18.00 1.94
CA ARG A 214 -17.04 16.80 2.55
C ARG A 214 -16.34 16.36 3.83
N GLY A 215 -15.14 16.85 4.11
CA GLY A 215 -14.36 16.44 5.27
C GLY A 215 -13.81 15.01 5.15
N ILE A 216 -13.47 14.43 6.30
CA ILE A 216 -12.99 13.04 6.40
C ILE A 216 -14.17 12.08 6.49
N GLU A 217 -14.16 11.04 5.65
CA GLU A 217 -15.13 9.95 5.67
C GLU A 217 -14.45 8.59 5.97
N SER A 218 -15.27 7.53 6.15
CA SER A 218 -14.80 6.18 6.47
C SER A 218 -13.79 5.61 5.48
N GLN A 219 -13.90 5.96 4.20
CA GLN A 219 -12.95 5.49 3.18
C GLN A 219 -11.56 6.12 3.35
N ASP A 220 -11.49 7.38 3.79
CA ASP A 220 -10.21 8.04 4.07
C ASP A 220 -9.53 7.40 5.28
N LEU A 221 -10.32 7.00 6.30
CA LEU A 221 -9.84 6.25 7.46
C LEU A 221 -9.29 4.87 7.06
N ASN A 222 -9.95 4.17 6.15
CA ASN A 222 -9.48 2.88 5.64
C ASN A 222 -8.15 3.02 4.90
N ILE A 223 -8.02 4.03 4.03
CA ILE A 223 -6.77 4.32 3.32
C ILE A 223 -5.66 4.68 4.32
N PHE A 224 -5.96 5.51 5.32
CA PHE A 224 -5.02 5.86 6.38
C PHE A 224 -4.57 4.65 7.21
N SER A 225 -5.48 3.71 7.52
CA SER A 225 -5.11 2.46 8.19
C SER A 225 -4.12 1.64 7.36
N ILE A 226 -4.31 1.56 6.04
CA ILE A 226 -3.37 0.88 5.14
C ILE A 226 -2.01 1.60 5.10
N LEU A 227 -2.00 2.93 5.08
CA LEU A 227 -0.79 3.76 5.16
C LEU A 227 0.01 3.50 6.44
N GLN A 228 -0.67 3.44 7.58
CA GLN A 228 -0.06 3.14 8.87
C GLN A 228 0.50 1.73 8.93
N LYS A 229 -0.26 0.73 8.49
CA LYS A 229 0.17 -0.67 8.45
C LYS A 229 1.45 -0.83 7.62
N ASN A 230 1.52 -0.10 6.50
CA ASN A 230 2.69 -0.07 5.62
C ASN A 230 3.78 0.92 6.05
N ARG A 231 3.62 1.60 7.19
CA ARG A 231 4.59 2.52 7.80
C ARG A 231 5.04 3.63 6.85
N LYS A 232 4.14 4.16 6.02
CA LYS A 232 4.45 5.15 4.99
C LYS A 232 4.52 6.57 5.54
N GLY A 233 5.31 7.43 4.88
CA GLY A 233 5.29 8.86 5.17
C GLY A 233 3.94 9.42 4.77
N LEU A 234 3.45 10.43 5.49
CA LEU A 234 2.15 11.00 5.20
C LEU A 234 2.24 12.51 5.06
N VAL A 235 1.60 13.03 4.01
CA VAL A 235 1.20 14.42 3.87
C VAL A 235 -0.29 14.44 3.61
N VAL A 236 -1.07 15.21 4.36
CA VAL A 236 -2.50 15.38 4.08
C VAL A 236 -2.69 16.63 3.24
N LEU A 237 -3.30 16.47 2.06
CA LEU A 237 -3.72 17.57 1.21
C LEU A 237 -5.24 17.73 1.29
N VAL A 238 -5.68 18.81 1.91
CA VAL A 238 -7.09 19.25 1.88
C VAL A 238 -7.32 19.97 0.56
N ASN A 239 -7.87 19.25 -0.41
CA ASN A 239 -8.13 19.71 -1.76
C ASN A 239 -9.50 20.37 -1.89
N LYS A 240 -9.73 21.11 -2.99
CA LYS A 240 -10.93 21.91 -3.24
C LYS A 240 -11.13 23.05 -2.25
N TRP A 241 -10.03 23.53 -1.66
CA TRP A 241 -10.06 24.67 -0.73
C TRP A 241 -10.50 25.99 -1.40
N ASP A 242 -10.47 26.04 -2.73
CA ASP A 242 -11.04 27.13 -3.51
C ASP A 242 -12.56 27.26 -3.34
N LEU A 243 -13.26 26.16 -3.05
CA LEU A 243 -14.72 26.11 -2.87
C LEU A 243 -15.18 26.46 -1.45
N VAL A 244 -14.25 26.57 -0.49
CA VAL A 244 -14.58 26.93 0.89
C VAL A 244 -14.70 28.45 0.99
N GLU A 245 -15.84 28.95 1.46
CA GLU A 245 -16.09 30.39 1.59
C GLU A 245 -15.35 31.00 2.80
N ASP A 246 -15.44 30.35 3.96
CA ASP A 246 -14.76 30.79 5.18
C ASP A 246 -13.29 30.34 5.19
N LYS A 247 -12.40 31.29 4.90
CA LYS A 247 -10.93 31.10 4.90
C LYS A 247 -10.27 31.74 6.11
N THR A 248 -11.01 32.02 7.18
CA THR A 248 -10.45 32.55 8.42
C THR A 248 -9.46 31.56 9.06
N ASN A 249 -8.50 32.08 9.82
CA ASN A 249 -7.54 31.23 10.54
C ASN A 249 -8.25 30.26 11.51
N THR A 250 -9.36 30.70 12.11
CA THR A 250 -10.17 29.86 12.99
C THR A 250 -10.77 28.67 12.24
N ALA A 251 -11.36 28.90 11.06
CA ALA A 251 -11.91 27.82 10.23
C ALA A 251 -10.83 26.81 9.80
N VAL A 252 -9.65 27.30 9.41
CA VAL A 252 -8.49 26.44 9.09
C VAL A 252 -8.10 25.57 10.28
N GLN A 253 -7.93 26.16 11.46
CA GLN A 253 -7.55 25.43 12.68
C GLN A 253 -8.61 24.41 13.10
N MET A 254 -9.90 24.76 12.99
CA MET A 254 -10.98 23.83 13.28
C MET A 254 -10.94 22.61 12.34
N PHE A 255 -10.68 22.83 11.05
CA PHE A 255 -10.55 21.74 10.08
C PHE A 255 -9.32 20.87 10.34
N GLU A 256 -8.16 21.48 10.65
CA GLU A 256 -6.95 20.75 11.04
C GLU A 256 -7.18 19.88 12.27
N ASN A 257 -7.82 20.42 13.31
CA ASN A 257 -8.12 19.69 14.54
C ASN A 257 -9.08 18.52 14.26
N ALA A 258 -10.13 18.74 13.47
CA ALA A 258 -11.05 17.67 13.08
C ALA A 258 -10.33 16.54 12.32
N ILE A 259 -9.38 16.87 11.44
CA ILE A 259 -8.54 15.88 10.77
C ILE A 259 -7.69 15.10 11.78
N ARG A 260 -7.02 15.81 12.68
CA ARG A 260 -6.14 15.20 13.69
C ARG A 260 -6.91 14.30 14.65
N GLU A 261 -8.09 14.71 15.11
CA GLU A 261 -8.95 13.92 15.98
C GLU A 261 -9.40 12.62 15.31
N ARG A 262 -9.80 12.68 14.05
CA ARG A 262 -10.25 11.51 13.28
C ARG A 262 -9.11 10.54 12.93
N LEU A 263 -7.90 11.07 12.74
CA LEU A 263 -6.71 10.29 12.38
C LEU A 263 -5.82 9.96 13.60
N ALA A 264 -6.29 10.28 14.81
CA ALA A 264 -5.61 9.94 16.06
C ALA A 264 -5.41 8.41 16.18
N PRO A 265 -4.34 7.94 16.85
CA PRO A 265 -3.37 8.74 17.63
C PRO A 265 -2.20 9.29 16.82
N PHE A 266 -1.98 8.83 15.58
CA PHE A 266 -0.80 9.19 14.80
C PHE A 266 -1.03 10.49 14.02
N VAL A 267 -0.89 11.62 14.71
CA VAL A 267 -1.19 12.95 14.17
C VAL A 267 0.04 13.70 13.66
N ASP A 268 1.23 13.10 13.72
CA ASP A 268 2.49 13.74 13.36
C ASP A 268 2.72 13.78 11.83
N PHE A 269 1.80 14.43 11.13
CA PHE A 269 1.86 14.67 9.70
C PHE A 269 1.52 16.13 9.36
N PRO A 270 2.13 16.69 8.30
CA PRO A 270 1.76 18.00 7.78
C PRO A 270 0.41 17.96 7.07
N ILE A 271 -0.38 19.02 7.25
CA ILE A 271 -1.65 19.26 6.57
C ILE A 271 -1.48 20.50 5.69
N ILE A 272 -1.87 20.41 4.42
CA ILE A 272 -1.78 21.50 3.47
C ILE A 272 -3.15 21.72 2.84
N PHE A 273 -3.63 22.95 2.88
CA PHE A 273 -4.85 23.36 2.19
C PHE A 273 -4.49 23.91 0.82
N GLY A 274 -5.12 23.38 -0.24
CA GLY A 274 -4.83 23.77 -1.60
C GLY A 274 -5.94 23.40 -2.59
N SER A 275 -5.64 23.60 -3.87
CA SER A 275 -6.57 23.27 -4.95
C SER A 275 -5.84 22.74 -6.16
N ALA A 276 -6.17 21.52 -6.54
CA ALA A 276 -5.72 20.88 -7.76
C ALA A 276 -6.22 21.63 -9.01
N LEU A 277 -7.42 22.20 -8.94
CA LEU A 277 -8.06 22.88 -10.07
C LEU A 277 -7.39 24.22 -10.37
N THR A 278 -7.16 25.04 -9.35
CA THR A 278 -6.52 26.37 -9.51
C THR A 278 -5.00 26.31 -9.41
N LYS A 279 -4.43 25.11 -9.26
CA LYS A 279 -2.99 24.86 -9.03
C LYS A 279 -2.43 25.50 -7.76
N GLN A 280 -3.28 25.82 -6.81
CA GLN A 280 -2.87 26.45 -5.55
C GLN A 280 -2.12 25.46 -4.67
N ARG A 281 -0.87 25.81 -4.31
CA ARG A 281 0.00 25.12 -3.33
C ARG A 281 0.38 23.67 -3.70
N ILE A 282 0.19 23.24 -4.96
CA ILE A 282 0.56 21.88 -5.39
C ILE A 282 2.08 21.63 -5.24
N LEU A 283 2.93 22.55 -5.68
CA LEU A 283 4.39 22.41 -5.53
C LEU A 283 4.81 22.37 -4.05
N LYS A 284 4.14 23.16 -3.20
CA LYS A 284 4.38 23.15 -1.74
C LYS A 284 4.08 21.78 -1.12
N VAL A 285 3.09 21.05 -1.63
CA VAL A 285 2.81 19.66 -1.20
C VAL A 285 3.99 18.75 -1.52
N MET A 286 4.58 18.88 -2.71
CA MET A 286 5.75 18.09 -3.10
C MET A 286 6.99 18.43 -2.26
N ASP A 287 7.22 19.72 -1.97
CA ASP A 287 8.32 20.16 -1.09
C ASP A 287 8.19 19.55 0.31
N VAL A 288 6.98 19.56 0.86
CA VAL A 288 6.71 18.99 2.18
C VAL A 288 6.80 17.46 2.15
N ALA A 289 6.37 16.81 1.07
CA ALA A 289 6.56 15.36 0.90
C ALA A 289 8.05 14.99 0.87
N LYS A 290 8.89 15.80 0.22
CA LYS A 290 10.35 15.66 0.25
C LYS A 290 10.91 15.84 1.66
N GLU A 291 10.43 16.82 2.42
CA GLU A 291 10.83 17.01 3.82
C GLU A 291 10.46 15.79 4.69
N VAL A 292 9.23 15.27 4.55
CA VAL A 292 8.79 14.04 5.24
C VAL A 292 9.68 12.86 4.88
N TYR A 293 10.04 12.71 3.61
CA TYR A 293 10.98 11.67 3.16
C TYR A 293 12.35 11.80 3.85
N GLN A 294 12.92 13.00 3.89
CA GLN A 294 14.21 13.24 4.54
C GLN A 294 14.15 12.99 6.05
N ASN A 295 13.05 13.37 6.71
CA ASN A 295 12.85 13.10 8.13
C ASN A 295 12.77 11.59 8.42
N ARG A 296 12.18 10.80 7.52
CA ARG A 296 12.14 9.33 7.64
C ARG A 296 13.52 8.68 7.51
N LYS A 297 14.41 9.25 6.70
CA LYS A 297 15.78 8.77 6.52
C LYS A 297 16.78 9.35 7.53
N ARG A 298 16.34 10.27 8.39
CA ARG A 298 17.23 11.00 9.30
C ARG A 298 17.88 10.05 10.31
N LYS A 299 19.21 10.07 10.35
CA LYS A 299 20.02 9.38 11.37
C LYS A 299 20.40 10.35 12.48
N ILE A 300 20.12 9.97 13.72
CA ILE A 300 20.48 10.71 14.93
C ILE A 300 21.69 10.00 15.55
N PRO A 301 22.80 10.72 15.81
CA PRO A 301 23.94 10.16 16.51
C PRO A 301 23.53 9.63 17.89
N THR A 302 23.99 8.43 18.22
CA THR A 302 23.62 7.77 19.48
C THR A 302 24.00 8.60 20.71
N SER A 303 25.14 9.29 20.69
CA SER A 303 25.54 10.20 21.77
C SER A 303 24.48 11.29 22.01
N LYS A 304 24.08 11.99 20.95
CA LYS A 304 23.07 13.05 20.99
C LYS A 304 21.70 12.53 21.46
N LEU A 305 21.34 11.32 21.05
CA LEU A 305 20.09 10.69 21.47
C LEU A 305 20.07 10.43 22.99
N ASN A 306 21.16 9.90 23.53
CA ASN A 306 21.27 9.60 24.96
C ASN A 306 21.40 10.87 25.81
N GLU A 307 22.16 11.87 25.33
CA GLU A 307 22.31 13.17 25.99
C GLU A 307 20.97 13.87 26.21
N VAL A 308 20.03 13.74 25.27
CA VAL A 308 18.71 14.38 25.35
C VAL A 308 17.70 13.50 26.08
N LEU A 309 17.59 12.20 25.74
CA LEU A 309 16.49 11.37 26.24
C LEU A 309 16.72 10.81 27.64
N LEU A 310 17.95 10.44 28.02
CA LEU A 310 18.19 9.84 29.34
C LEU A 310 17.83 10.79 30.49
N PRO A 311 18.21 12.08 30.47
CA PRO A 311 17.81 13.01 31.53
C PRO A 311 16.29 13.23 31.61
N LEU A 312 15.59 13.17 30.47
CA LEU A 312 14.14 13.27 30.44
C LEU A 312 13.48 12.05 31.07
N ILE A 313 13.94 10.84 30.72
CA ILE A 313 13.45 9.58 31.28
C ILE A 313 13.75 9.51 32.78
N GLU A 314 14.89 10.01 33.25
CA GLU A 314 15.21 10.04 34.68
C GLU A 314 14.27 10.97 35.46
N ARG A 315 13.86 12.10 34.86
CA ARG A 315 12.88 13.03 35.45
C ARG A 315 11.45 12.47 35.45
N THR A 316 11.09 11.72 34.42
CA THR A 316 9.77 11.09 34.28
C THR A 316 9.94 9.58 34.05
N PRO A 317 10.28 8.81 35.10
CA PRO A 317 10.60 7.40 34.94
C PRO A 317 9.36 6.58 34.55
N PRO A 318 9.56 5.48 33.81
CA PRO A 318 8.48 4.54 33.50
C PRO A 318 7.87 3.94 34.79
N PRO A 319 6.59 3.54 34.75
CA PRO A 319 5.93 2.99 35.92
C PRO A 319 6.64 1.73 36.41
N ALA A 320 6.76 1.59 37.73
CA ALA A 320 7.33 0.41 38.34
C ALA A 320 6.39 -0.80 38.15
N ASN A 321 6.95 -1.95 37.80
CA ASN A 321 6.20 -3.20 37.69
C ASN A 321 6.57 -4.11 38.87
N LYS A 322 5.59 -4.47 39.71
CA LYS A 322 5.79 -5.27 40.94
C LYS A 322 6.92 -4.73 41.83
N GLY A 323 7.01 -3.41 41.98
CA GLY A 323 8.03 -2.73 42.79
C GLY A 323 9.43 -2.69 42.17
N LYS A 324 9.62 -3.19 40.94
CA LYS A 324 10.87 -3.06 40.19
C LYS A 324 10.79 -1.87 39.24
N TYR A 325 11.73 -0.94 39.38
CA TYR A 325 11.89 0.17 38.45
C TYR A 325 12.60 -0.29 37.18
N ILE A 326 12.06 0.12 36.03
CA ILE A 326 12.72 -0.10 34.74
C ILE A 326 13.79 0.98 34.60
N LYS A 327 15.05 0.58 34.45
CA LYS A 327 16.17 1.50 34.23
C LYS A 327 16.65 1.40 32.79
N ILE A 328 16.31 2.41 32.00
CA ILE A 328 16.83 2.59 30.65
C ILE A 328 18.23 3.19 30.78
N LYS A 329 19.25 2.48 30.28
CA LYS A 329 20.67 2.89 30.36
C LYS A 329 21.18 3.45 29.04
N TYR A 330 20.58 3.02 27.93
CA TYR A 330 21.11 3.29 26.61
C TYR A 330 19.99 3.24 25.57
N ILE A 331 20.06 4.14 24.60
CA ILE A 331 19.09 4.23 23.51
C ILE A 331 19.88 4.36 22.22
N THR A 332 19.51 3.60 21.19
CA THR A 332 20.13 3.74 19.85
C THR A 332 19.07 3.72 18.76
N GLN A 333 19.37 4.40 17.65
CA GLN A 333 18.62 4.23 16.42
C GLN A 333 19.17 3.03 15.64
N LEU A 334 18.29 2.17 15.13
CA LEU A 334 18.69 1.07 14.26
C LEU A 334 19.11 1.59 12.88
N PRO A 335 20.18 1.05 12.28
CA PRO A 335 20.55 1.38 10.91
C PRO A 335 19.61 0.70 9.90
N ASN A 336 19.53 1.25 8.69
CA ASN A 336 18.89 0.62 7.52
C ASN A 336 17.41 0.24 7.71
N THR A 337 16.68 1.00 8.54
CA THR A 337 15.24 0.83 8.70
C THR A 337 14.47 1.80 7.80
N ALA A 338 13.36 1.36 7.21
CA ALA A 338 12.51 2.20 6.35
C ALA A 338 11.83 3.37 7.10
N VAL A 339 11.71 3.26 8.42
CA VAL A 339 11.27 4.32 9.33
C VAL A 339 12.26 4.45 10.49
N PRO A 340 12.45 5.63 11.08
CA PRO A 340 13.32 5.80 12.25
C PRO A 340 12.86 4.87 13.38
N THR A 341 13.69 3.89 13.71
CA THR A 341 13.37 2.89 14.74
C THR A 341 14.39 3.00 15.86
N PHE A 342 13.92 3.10 17.09
CA PHE A 342 14.75 3.29 18.28
C PHE A 342 14.61 2.07 19.20
N VAL A 343 15.73 1.64 19.77
CA VAL A 343 15.78 0.55 20.75
C VAL A 343 16.31 1.11 22.06
N PHE A 344 15.59 0.79 23.14
CA PHE A 344 15.87 1.20 24.51
C PHE A 344 16.37 -0.03 25.28
N PHE A 345 17.52 0.10 25.94
CA PHE A 345 18.21 -0.96 26.67
C PHE A 345 18.25 -0.67 28.17
#